data_AF-A0A2E0TCN6-F1
#
_entry.id   AF-A0A2E0TCN6-F1
#
_cell.length_a   1.000
_cell.length_b   1.000
_cell.length_c   1.000
_cell.angle_alpha   90.00
_cell.angle_beta   90.00
_cell.angle_gamma   90.00
#
_symmetry.space_group_name_H-M   'P 1'
#
loop_
_entity.id
_entity.type
_entity.pdbx_description
1 polymer ?
#
loop_
_entity_poly.entity_id
_entity_poly.type
_entity_poly.pdbx_seq_one_letter_code
_entity_poly.pdbx_strand_id
1 'polypeptide(L)'
;MGTGAAGLSTAALGSAALSATLLPPARTKADAPEASDVAPTDAAPTDAAPTRRSRTTPEAVLVRGLPESVGGHTIVDARLHLGAVAVRMRAPDGSAYQVDVLRRAEGEPARGVRETAGYALFLANRGDGGTRTHEAHGLGLMALAAWLARHESVLAGHALASHGERRAAHPNGAFLVV
;
A
#
# COMPACT_ATOMS: atom_id res chain seq x y z
N MET A 1 16.46 48.33 22.75
CA MET A 1 15.31 49.14 23.21
C MET A 1 14.33 49.24 22.04
N GLY A 2 13.10 48.77 22.23
CA GLY A 2 12.10 48.65 21.16
C GLY A 2 11.08 47.58 21.52
N THR A 3 10.23 47.93 22.48
CA THR A 3 9.08 47.16 23.00
C THR A 3 7.96 47.07 21.97
N GLY A 4 7.29 45.93 21.88
CA GLY A 4 6.02 45.78 21.17
C GLY A 4 5.30 44.51 21.63
N ALA A 5 4.25 44.70 22.42
CA ALA A 5 3.50 43.67 23.13
C ALA A 5 2.17 43.33 22.44
N ALA A 6 1.58 42.23 22.93
CA ALA A 6 0.15 41.92 23.01
C ALA A 6 -0.52 41.22 21.81
N GLY A 7 -1.23 40.13 22.14
CA GLY A 7 -2.15 39.44 21.25
C GLY A 7 -2.57 38.06 21.75
N LEU A 8 -3.11 37.98 22.97
CA LEU A 8 -3.86 36.82 23.48
C LEU A 8 -5.10 36.59 22.60
N SER A 9 -5.44 35.35 22.29
CA SER A 9 -6.83 34.98 22.00
C SER A 9 -7.16 33.58 22.49
N THR A 10 -8.22 33.54 23.27
CA THR A 10 -8.79 32.45 24.06
C THR A 10 -10.10 32.02 23.40
N ALA A 11 -10.38 30.71 23.30
CA ALA A 11 -11.72 30.08 23.21
C ALA A 11 -11.58 28.71 22.52
N ALA A 12 -12.34 27.66 22.79
CA ALA A 12 -13.34 27.38 23.81
C ALA A 12 -13.60 25.85 23.77
N LEU A 13 -14.16 25.37 24.87
CA LEU A 13 -14.67 24.01 25.09
C LEU A 13 -15.74 23.59 24.07
N GLY A 14 -15.80 22.29 23.79
CA GLY A 14 -16.88 21.67 23.02
C GLY A 14 -16.97 20.17 23.28
N SER A 15 -17.37 19.78 24.48
CA SER A 15 -17.83 18.42 24.78
C SER A 15 -19.19 18.17 24.12
N ALA A 16 -19.30 17.09 23.37
CA ALA A 16 -20.58 16.47 23.06
C ALA A 16 -20.47 14.96 23.24
N ALA A 17 -20.94 14.49 24.39
CA ALA A 17 -21.30 13.11 24.61
C ALA A 17 -22.68 12.87 24.01
N LEU A 18 -22.84 11.82 23.19
CA LEU A 18 -24.13 11.28 22.83
C LEU A 18 -24.14 9.79 23.16
N SER A 19 -24.91 9.50 24.20
CA SER A 19 -25.30 8.19 24.68
C SER A 19 -26.08 7.42 23.62
N ALA A 20 -25.76 6.14 23.44
CA ALA A 20 -26.65 5.17 22.81
C ALA A 20 -27.08 4.17 23.90
N THR A 21 -28.38 4.03 24.14
CA THR A 21 -28.96 3.01 25.03
C THR A 21 -30.13 2.34 24.30
N LEU A 22 -30.30 1.03 24.58
CA LEU A 22 -31.44 0.13 24.32
C LEU A 22 -31.49 -0.43 22.87
N LEU A 23 -31.76 -1.70 22.58
CA LEU A 23 -32.27 -2.86 23.33
C LEU A 23 -32.07 -4.12 22.44
N PRO A 24 -31.85 -5.34 22.96
CA PRO A 24 -31.98 -6.57 22.18
C PRO A 24 -33.37 -7.24 22.32
N PRO A 25 -34.00 -7.75 21.26
CA PRO A 25 -34.90 -8.90 21.33
C PRO A 25 -34.14 -10.16 20.86
N ALA A 26 -34.52 -11.40 21.12
CA ALA A 26 -35.33 -12.08 22.11
C ALA A 26 -34.99 -13.57 21.86
N ARG A 27 -34.88 -14.37 22.93
CA ARG A 27 -34.67 -15.82 22.84
C ARG A 27 -35.92 -16.50 22.27
N THR A 28 -35.73 -17.43 21.34
CA THR A 28 -36.69 -18.52 21.12
C THR A 28 -35.96 -19.85 21.24
N LYS A 29 -36.50 -20.70 22.11
CA LYS A 29 -36.08 -22.06 22.43
C LYS A 29 -37.20 -22.99 21.96
N ALA A 30 -36.87 -24.02 21.19
CA ALA A 30 -37.64 -25.24 20.90
C ALA A 30 -36.86 -25.99 19.81
N ASP A 31 -36.72 -27.31 19.76
CA ASP A 31 -36.95 -28.44 20.65
C ASP A 31 -36.17 -29.59 19.96
N ALA A 32 -35.50 -30.46 20.71
CA ALA A 32 -34.89 -31.68 20.17
C ALA A 32 -35.97 -32.78 20.06
N PRO A 33 -35.83 -33.75 19.15
CA PRO A 33 -35.33 -35.03 19.66
C PRO A 33 -34.36 -35.81 18.75
N GLU A 34 -33.51 -36.57 19.43
CA GLU A 34 -32.84 -37.85 19.10
C GLU A 34 -33.69 -38.80 18.24
N ALA A 35 -33.20 -39.82 17.52
CA ALA A 35 -31.90 -40.39 17.18
C ALA A 35 -32.16 -41.52 16.16
N SER A 36 -31.18 -41.88 15.31
CA SER A 36 -30.75 -43.29 15.08
C SER A 36 -29.86 -43.43 13.84
N ASP A 37 -28.60 -43.76 14.12
CA ASP A 37 -27.76 -44.81 13.54
C ASP A 37 -28.28 -45.61 12.32
N VAL A 38 -27.54 -45.55 11.19
CA VAL A 38 -27.17 -46.72 10.37
C VAL A 38 -25.79 -46.47 9.72
N ALA A 39 -24.95 -47.50 9.78
CA ALA A 39 -23.52 -47.62 9.48
C ALA A 39 -23.12 -47.51 7.97
N PRO A 40 -21.82 -47.66 7.61
CA PRO A 40 -21.18 -47.05 6.45
C PRO A 40 -21.25 -47.90 5.16
N THR A 41 -21.28 -47.23 4.01
CA THR A 41 -20.96 -47.83 2.71
C THR A 41 -19.74 -47.14 2.13
N ASP A 42 -18.71 -47.95 1.94
CA ASP A 42 -17.45 -47.68 1.26
C ASP A 42 -17.70 -47.25 -0.19
N ALA A 43 -17.37 -46.00 -0.49
CA ALA A 43 -17.16 -45.52 -1.84
C ALA A 43 -16.11 -44.41 -1.76
N ALA A 44 -14.85 -44.80 -1.90
CA ALA A 44 -13.72 -43.88 -2.04
C ALA A 44 -14.03 -42.82 -3.12
N PRO A 45 -14.09 -41.52 -2.77
CA PRO A 45 -13.80 -40.50 -3.73
C PRO A 45 -12.27 -40.42 -3.83
N THR A 46 -11.75 -40.69 -5.01
CA THR A 46 -10.43 -40.24 -5.43
C THR A 46 -10.33 -38.75 -5.13
N ASP A 47 -9.78 -38.40 -3.97
CA ASP A 47 -9.42 -37.04 -3.61
C ASP A 47 -8.18 -36.70 -4.43
N ALA A 48 -8.43 -36.37 -5.70
CA ALA A 48 -7.50 -35.64 -6.52
C ALA A 48 -7.34 -34.28 -5.85
N ALA A 49 -6.43 -34.22 -4.87
CA ALA A 49 -6.02 -33.01 -4.21
C ALA A 49 -5.86 -31.93 -5.28
N PRO A 50 -6.61 -30.81 -5.20
CA PRO A 50 -6.52 -29.77 -6.20
C PRO A 50 -5.07 -29.33 -6.23
N THR A 51 -4.38 -29.60 -7.33
CA THR A 51 -3.01 -29.13 -7.55
C THR A 51 -3.07 -27.62 -7.39
N ARG A 52 -2.58 -27.14 -6.25
CA ARG A 52 -2.67 -25.76 -5.82
C ARG A 52 -1.84 -24.95 -6.80
N ARG A 53 -2.44 -24.52 -7.92
CA ARG A 53 -1.83 -23.57 -8.84
C ARG A 53 -1.53 -22.35 -7.99
N SER A 54 -0.27 -22.18 -7.61
CA SER A 54 0.21 -21.02 -6.88
C SER A 54 -0.26 -19.78 -7.65
N ARG A 55 -1.27 -19.09 -7.13
CA ARG A 55 -1.69 -17.82 -7.69
C ARG A 55 -0.53 -16.88 -7.45
N THR A 56 0.25 -16.60 -8.50
CA THR A 56 1.19 -15.49 -8.46
C THR A 56 0.36 -14.25 -8.20
N THR A 57 0.54 -13.65 -7.04
CA THR A 57 -0.18 -12.43 -6.72
C THR A 57 0.37 -11.31 -7.61
N PRO A 58 -0.46 -10.36 -8.04
CA PRO A 58 -0.02 -9.40 -9.04
C PRO A 58 1.16 -8.51 -8.58
N GLU A 59 1.27 -8.24 -7.29
CA GLU A 59 2.41 -7.56 -6.69
C GLU A 59 3.72 -8.37 -6.82
N ALA A 60 3.64 -9.71 -6.76
CA ALA A 60 4.79 -10.57 -7.00
C ALA A 60 5.24 -10.52 -8.47
N VAL A 61 4.32 -10.25 -9.40
CA VAL A 61 4.65 -10.03 -10.83
C VAL A 61 5.40 -8.71 -10.99
N LEU A 62 4.94 -7.62 -10.36
CA LEU A 62 5.64 -6.34 -10.41
C LEU A 62 7.07 -6.46 -9.86
N VAL A 63 7.23 -7.04 -8.66
CA VAL A 63 8.54 -7.21 -8.03
C VAL A 63 9.49 -8.04 -8.90
N ARG A 64 9.03 -9.15 -9.47
CA ARG A 64 9.86 -10.06 -10.29
C ARG A 64 10.09 -9.56 -11.71
N GLY A 65 9.23 -8.67 -12.21
CA GLY A 65 9.29 -8.17 -13.57
C GLY A 65 10.18 -6.95 -13.76
N LEU A 66 10.62 -6.31 -12.68
CA LEU A 66 11.48 -5.13 -12.74
C LEU A 66 12.83 -5.46 -13.41
N PRO A 67 13.37 -4.53 -14.22
CA PRO A 67 14.69 -4.72 -14.83
C PRO A 67 15.78 -4.54 -13.78
N GLU A 68 16.98 -5.06 -14.04
CA GLU A 68 18.14 -4.80 -13.17
C GLU A 68 18.55 -3.32 -13.15
N SER A 69 18.30 -2.61 -14.26
CA SER A 69 18.58 -1.18 -14.37
C SER A 69 17.60 -0.44 -15.27
N VAL A 70 17.44 0.86 -15.02
CA VAL A 70 16.58 1.75 -15.80
C VAL A 70 17.18 3.16 -15.83
N GLY A 71 17.35 3.73 -17.03
CA GLY A 71 17.86 5.09 -17.20
C GLY A 71 19.24 5.35 -16.61
N GLY A 72 20.11 4.33 -16.52
CA GLY A 72 21.41 4.43 -15.86
C GLY A 72 21.38 4.24 -14.34
N HIS A 73 20.21 4.04 -13.75
CA HIS A 73 20.05 3.71 -12.33
C HIS A 73 19.91 2.20 -12.14
N THR A 74 20.55 1.66 -11.12
CA THR A 74 20.47 0.22 -10.80
C THR A 74 19.36 -0.02 -9.79
N ILE A 75 18.54 -1.05 -9.99
CA ILE A 75 17.58 -1.53 -8.99
C ILE A 75 18.31 -2.51 -8.08
N VAL A 76 18.39 -2.17 -6.79
CA VAL A 76 19.15 -2.93 -5.78
C VAL A 76 18.25 -3.91 -5.04
N ASP A 77 17.00 -3.50 -4.77
CA ASP A 77 15.99 -4.30 -4.09
C ASP A 77 14.60 -3.82 -4.51
N ALA A 78 13.64 -4.73 -4.55
CA ALA A 78 12.24 -4.41 -4.76
C ALA A 78 11.38 -5.37 -3.94
N ARG A 79 10.50 -4.84 -3.10
CA ARG A 79 9.63 -5.67 -2.26
C ARG A 79 8.33 -4.97 -1.92
N LEU A 80 7.30 -5.76 -1.65
CA LEU A 80 6.07 -5.23 -1.07
C LEU A 80 6.36 -4.75 0.36
N HIS A 81 5.98 -3.51 0.66
CA HIS A 81 6.16 -2.89 1.96
C HIS A 81 5.02 -1.92 2.26
N LEU A 82 4.20 -2.28 3.25
CA LEU A 82 3.07 -1.46 3.71
C LEU A 82 2.16 -1.01 2.55
N GLY A 83 1.72 -1.94 1.71
CA GLY A 83 0.80 -1.66 0.61
C GLY A 83 1.40 -0.99 -0.64
N ALA A 84 2.71 -0.74 -0.67
CA ALA A 84 3.43 -0.24 -1.85
C ALA A 84 4.50 -1.24 -2.28
N VAL A 85 4.98 -1.17 -3.52
CA VAL A 85 6.27 -1.76 -3.86
C VAL A 85 7.35 -0.72 -3.62
N ALA A 86 8.19 -0.97 -2.62
CA ALA A 86 9.35 -0.15 -2.33
C ALA A 86 10.51 -0.62 -3.21
N VAL A 87 10.92 0.24 -4.14
CA VAL A 87 12.02 0.00 -5.08
C VAL A 87 13.24 0.79 -4.61
N ARG A 88 14.25 0.09 -4.12
CA ARG A 88 15.55 0.70 -3.79
C ARG A 88 16.39 0.77 -5.05
N MET A 89 16.90 1.96 -5.32
CA MET A 89 17.69 2.25 -6.49
C MET A 89 19.03 2.87 -6.10
N ARG A 90 20.02 2.72 -6.98
CA ARG A 90 21.31 3.40 -6.91
C ARG A 90 21.50 4.27 -8.14
N ALA A 91 21.83 5.54 -7.93
CA ALA A 91 22.15 6.49 -8.98
C ALA A 91 23.58 6.27 -9.54
N PRO A 92 23.91 6.83 -10.72
CA PRO A 92 25.25 6.71 -11.30
C PRO A 92 26.39 7.20 -10.40
N ASP A 93 26.12 8.16 -9.52
CA ASP A 93 27.06 8.68 -8.52
C ASP A 93 27.24 7.75 -7.29
N GLY A 94 26.55 6.60 -7.27
CA GLY A 94 26.58 5.62 -6.19
C GLY A 94 25.59 5.88 -5.06
N SER A 95 24.90 7.03 -5.04
CA SER A 95 23.92 7.35 -4.00
C SER A 95 22.70 6.43 -4.09
N ALA A 96 22.19 6.00 -2.93
CA ALA A 96 21.01 5.15 -2.83
C ALA A 96 19.76 5.97 -2.47
N TYR A 97 18.63 5.60 -3.06
CA TYR A 97 17.33 6.21 -2.79
C TYR A 97 16.21 5.18 -2.99
N GLN A 98 15.01 5.51 -2.53
CA GLN A 98 13.84 4.63 -2.65
C GLN A 98 12.72 5.33 -3.40
N VAL A 99 12.08 4.58 -4.29
CA VAL A 99 10.85 4.97 -4.97
C VAL A 99 9.75 4.02 -4.53
N ASP A 100 8.66 4.57 -3.99
CA ASP A 100 7.47 3.79 -3.69
C ASP A 100 6.52 3.83 -4.88
N VAL A 101 6.15 2.64 -5.35
CA VAL A 101 5.14 2.44 -6.39
C VAL A 101 3.83 2.07 -5.71
N LEU A 102 2.82 2.90 -5.89
CA LEU A 102 1.47 2.72 -5.36
C LEU A 102 0.47 2.63 -6.50
N ARG A 103 -0.73 2.13 -6.20
CA ARG A 103 -1.86 2.23 -7.14
C ARG A 103 -2.25 3.70 -7.30
N ARG A 104 -2.50 4.12 -8.53
CA ARG A 104 -3.08 5.43 -8.81
C ARG A 104 -4.54 5.44 -8.38
N ALA A 105 -4.95 6.48 -7.66
CA ALA A 105 -6.34 6.70 -7.29
C ALA A 105 -6.80 8.08 -7.78
N GLU A 106 -7.87 8.08 -8.56
CA GLU A 106 -8.48 9.32 -9.04
C GLU A 106 -9.06 10.11 -7.86
N GLY A 107 -8.92 11.43 -7.88
CA GLY A 107 -9.46 12.30 -6.85
C GLY A 107 -8.66 12.37 -5.55
N GLU A 108 -7.56 11.62 -5.38
CA GLU A 108 -6.72 11.78 -4.19
C GLU A 108 -6.01 13.15 -4.18
N PRO A 109 -5.81 13.78 -3.01
CA PRO A 109 -5.12 15.07 -2.93
C PRO A 109 -3.60 14.94 -3.14
N ALA A 110 -3.00 13.83 -2.69
CA ALA A 110 -1.58 13.57 -2.89
C ALA A 110 -1.34 12.99 -4.29
N ARG A 111 -0.50 13.66 -5.07
CA ARG A 111 -0.05 13.19 -6.38
C ARG A 111 1.35 12.59 -6.25
N GLY A 112 1.60 11.53 -7.00
CA GLY A 112 2.96 11.02 -7.16
C GLY A 112 3.85 12.09 -7.82
N VAL A 113 5.16 11.99 -7.62
CA VAL A 113 6.15 12.78 -8.39
C VAL A 113 5.96 12.50 -9.89
N ARG A 114 5.61 11.25 -10.21
CA ARG A 114 5.16 10.84 -11.54
C ARG A 114 4.03 9.84 -11.42
N GLU A 115 3.11 9.88 -12.36
CA GLU A 115 2.01 8.93 -12.48
C GLU A 115 2.04 8.26 -13.85
N THR A 116 1.49 7.06 -13.90
CA THR A 116 1.20 6.29 -15.12
C THR A 116 -0.31 6.04 -15.21
N ALA A 117 -0.79 5.13 -16.06
CA ALA A 117 -2.23 4.84 -16.07
C ALA A 117 -2.64 4.13 -14.78
N GLY A 118 -1.85 3.15 -14.32
CA GLY A 118 -2.15 2.34 -13.14
C GLY A 118 -1.46 2.74 -11.83
N TYR A 119 -0.37 3.50 -11.89
CA TYR A 119 0.52 3.72 -10.74
C TYR A 119 0.81 5.19 -10.44
N ALA A 120 1.08 5.46 -9.16
CA ALA A 120 1.61 6.71 -8.67
C ALA A 120 2.95 6.43 -7.96
N LEU A 121 4.01 7.14 -8.37
CA LEU A 121 5.36 6.95 -7.88
C LEU A 121 5.75 8.09 -6.95
N PHE A 122 6.27 7.74 -5.78
CA PHE A 122 6.68 8.70 -4.76
C PHE A 122 8.16 8.50 -4.45
N LEU A 123 8.91 9.60 -4.35
CA LEU A 123 10.29 9.54 -3.91
C LEU A 123 10.33 9.57 -2.38
N ALA A 124 10.89 8.53 -1.77
CA ALA A 124 11.03 8.46 -0.32
C ALA A 124 12.39 9.06 0.09
N ASN A 125 12.41 10.38 0.26
CA ASN A 125 13.64 11.16 0.50
C ASN A 125 13.89 11.52 1.99
N ARG A 126 13.17 10.90 2.95
CA ARG A 126 13.20 11.26 4.39
C ARG A 126 12.88 12.73 4.70
N GLY A 127 12.49 13.53 3.71
CA GLY A 127 12.20 14.93 3.91
C GLY A 127 10.86 15.13 4.62
N ASP A 128 10.79 16.16 5.44
CA ASP A 128 9.56 16.73 6.01
C ASP A 128 8.82 17.65 4.99
N GLY A 129 9.22 17.60 3.72
CA GLY A 129 8.79 18.51 2.66
C GLY A 129 9.73 19.71 2.43
N GLY A 130 10.70 19.96 3.33
CA GLY A 130 11.71 21.02 3.16
C GLY A 130 12.99 20.59 2.42
N THR A 131 13.25 19.29 2.35
CA THR A 131 14.45 18.75 1.70
C THR A 131 14.31 18.78 0.19
N ARG A 132 15.15 19.57 -0.48
CA ARG A 132 15.25 19.55 -1.95
C ARG A 132 15.63 18.15 -2.43
N THR A 133 14.83 17.63 -3.35
CA THR A 133 15.12 16.37 -4.05
C THR A 133 16.39 16.53 -4.88
N HIS A 134 17.30 15.56 -4.77
CA HIS A 134 18.45 15.47 -5.66
C HIS A 134 17.97 15.20 -7.10
N GLU A 135 18.39 16.02 -8.05
CA GLU A 135 17.88 15.97 -9.43
C GLU A 135 18.04 14.57 -10.06
N ALA A 136 19.19 13.92 -9.85
CA ALA A 136 19.43 12.57 -10.34
C ALA A 136 18.40 11.55 -9.82
N HIS A 137 17.91 11.67 -8.58
CA HIS A 137 16.89 10.76 -8.05
C HIS A 137 15.54 10.98 -8.73
N GLY A 138 15.22 12.23 -9.06
CA GLY A 138 14.06 12.58 -9.87
C GLY A 138 14.13 11.96 -11.27
N LEU A 139 15.29 12.06 -11.94
CA LEU A 139 15.50 11.44 -13.26
C LEU A 139 15.34 9.91 -13.21
N GLY A 140 15.91 9.25 -12.20
CA GLY A 140 15.74 7.82 -12.00
C GLY A 140 14.29 7.40 -11.76
N LEU A 141 13.52 8.18 -10.98
CA LEU A 141 12.09 7.97 -10.78
C LEU A 141 11.32 8.12 -12.11
N MET A 142 11.63 9.16 -12.90
CA MET A 142 10.99 9.38 -14.20
C MET A 142 11.29 8.23 -15.17
N ALA A 143 12.52 7.73 -15.17
CA ALA A 143 12.92 6.59 -16.00
C ALA A 143 12.17 5.31 -15.59
N LEU A 144 12.04 5.05 -14.28
CA LEU A 144 11.26 3.94 -13.74
C LEU A 144 9.78 4.05 -14.13
N ALA A 145 9.17 5.24 -13.98
CA ALA A 145 7.79 5.47 -14.38
C ALA A 145 7.57 5.23 -15.89
N ALA A 146 8.50 5.68 -16.73
CA ALA A 146 8.43 5.45 -18.17
C ALA A 146 8.57 3.96 -18.52
N TRP A 147 9.41 3.22 -17.80
CA TRP A 147 9.51 1.77 -17.96
C TRP A 147 8.20 1.08 -17.54
N LEU A 148 7.66 1.41 -16.36
CA LEU A 148 6.38 0.87 -15.88
C LEU A 148 5.26 1.11 -16.89
N ALA A 149 5.11 2.35 -17.37
CA ALA A 149 4.09 2.73 -18.35
C ALA A 149 4.09 1.85 -19.62
N ARG A 150 5.26 1.37 -20.07
CA ARG A 150 5.38 0.48 -21.23
C ARG A 150 5.02 -0.99 -20.95
N HIS A 151 5.04 -1.39 -19.68
CA HIS A 151 4.86 -2.78 -19.26
C HIS A 151 3.61 -2.99 -18.40
N GLU A 152 2.77 -1.97 -18.20
CA GLU A 152 1.61 -2.06 -17.29
C GLU A 152 0.62 -3.14 -17.67
N SER A 153 0.43 -3.41 -18.97
CA SER A 153 -0.48 -4.47 -19.43
C SER A 153 -0.05 -5.87 -18.97
N VAL A 154 1.26 -6.09 -18.83
CA VAL A 154 1.85 -7.35 -18.36
C VAL A 154 1.92 -7.40 -16.84
N LEU A 155 2.12 -6.23 -16.22
CA LEU A 155 2.24 -6.06 -14.78
C LEU A 155 0.90 -5.73 -14.10
N ALA A 156 -0.21 -5.77 -14.83
CA ALA A 156 -1.52 -5.29 -14.40
C ALA A 156 -2.00 -6.05 -13.16
N GLY A 157 -1.83 -5.39 -12.02
CA GLY A 157 -1.92 -6.04 -10.74
C GLY A 157 -2.38 -5.11 -9.64
N HIS A 158 -3.69 -4.98 -9.50
CA HIS A 158 -4.37 -4.00 -8.65
C HIS A 158 -4.26 -4.24 -7.13
N ALA A 159 -3.25 -4.96 -6.65
CA ALA A 159 -3.08 -5.30 -5.24
C ALA A 159 -2.31 -4.24 -4.43
N LEU A 160 -1.91 -3.13 -5.03
CA LEU A 160 -1.25 -2.01 -4.35
C LEU A 160 -2.29 -1.06 -3.74
N ALA A 161 -1.99 -0.57 -2.55
CA ALA A 161 -2.74 0.51 -1.93
C ALA A 161 -2.52 1.82 -2.71
N SER A 162 -3.52 2.69 -2.70
CA SER A 162 -3.32 4.10 -3.02
C SER A 162 -2.56 4.82 -1.90
N HIS A 163 -2.16 6.08 -2.12
CA HIS A 163 -1.47 6.84 -1.09
C HIS A 163 -2.37 7.10 0.13
N GLY A 164 -3.64 7.45 -0.12
CA GLY A 164 -4.64 7.62 0.94
C GLY A 164 -4.86 6.34 1.75
N GLU A 165 -5.08 5.21 1.07
CA GLU A 165 -5.27 3.91 1.71
C GLU A 165 -4.06 3.50 2.54
N ARG A 166 -2.85 3.65 2.00
CA ARG A 166 -1.60 3.34 2.71
C ARG A 166 -1.44 4.18 3.97
N ARG A 167 -1.73 5.48 3.89
CA ARG A 167 -1.65 6.39 5.05
C ARG A 167 -2.70 6.08 6.11
N ALA A 168 -3.92 5.71 5.70
CA ALA A 168 -4.98 5.32 6.62
C ALA A 168 -4.67 4.00 7.35
N ALA A 169 -4.15 3.00 6.62
CA ALA A 169 -3.78 1.70 7.20
C ALA A 169 -2.52 1.78 8.09
N HIS A 170 -1.60 2.68 7.77
CA HIS A 170 -0.30 2.81 8.44
C HIS A 170 0.02 4.28 8.81
N PRO A 171 -0.73 4.90 9.73
CA PRO A 171 -0.58 6.33 10.05
C PRO A 171 0.85 6.69 10.53
N ASN A 172 1.49 5.77 11.25
CA ASN A 172 2.86 5.89 11.76
C ASN A 172 3.83 4.93 11.03
N GLY A 173 3.52 4.55 9.80
CA GLY A 173 4.30 3.56 9.05
C GLY A 173 5.72 4.04 8.75
N ALA A 174 6.72 3.20 9.04
CA ALA A 174 8.07 3.38 8.56
C ALA A 174 8.13 2.99 7.07
N PHE A 175 7.78 3.92 6.18
CA PHE A 175 7.65 3.65 4.74
C PHE A 175 8.98 3.36 4.04
N LEU A 176 10.11 3.68 4.68
CA LEU A 176 11.43 3.39 4.16
C LEU A 176 11.88 1.97 4.50
N VAL A 177 12.45 1.31 3.50
CA VAL A 177 13.10 0.02 3.64
C VAL A 177 14.62 0.22 3.77
N VAL A 178 15.16 -0.20 4.92
CA VAL A 178 16.62 -0.26 5.16
C VAL A 178 17.24 -1.51 4.57
#